data_AF-A0A077Q0J6-F1
#
_entry.id   AF-A0A077Q0J6-F1
#
_cell.length_a   1.000
_cell.length_b   1.000
_cell.length_c   1.000
_cell.angle_alpha   90.00
_cell.angle_beta   90.00
_cell.angle_gamma   90.00
#
_symmetry.space_group_name_H-M   'P 1'
#
loop_
_entity.id
_entity.type
_entity.pdbx_description
1 polymer ?
#
loop_
_entity_poly.entity_id
_entity_poly.type
_entity_poly.pdbx_seq_one_letter_code
_entity_poly.pdbx_strand_id
1 'polypeptide(L)'
;MKIDRTDFARLVERALQNGQTSHMQPVIEKELLHYDILFCLEQAGLLDSLVFQGGTSLRLCYGGNRFSEDLDFAGGKDFSSHQLRAMKQCIEDYIGTRYGLEVTVKEPNTLKKA
;
A
#
# COMPACT_ATOMS: atom_id res chain seq x y z
N MET A 1 -1.88 2.83 16.41
CA MET A 1 -1.60 3.88 15.39
C MET A 1 -2.71 4.92 15.44
N LYS A 2 -2.39 6.22 15.46
CA LYS A 2 -3.39 7.29 15.36
C LYS A 2 -3.79 7.44 13.89
N ILE A 3 -5.09 7.33 13.58
CA ILE A 3 -5.60 7.48 12.21
C ILE A 3 -6.22 8.88 12.10
N ASP A 4 -5.67 9.69 11.21
CA ASP A 4 -6.26 10.98 10.87
C ASP A 4 -7.21 10.80 9.68
N ARG A 5 -8.46 11.25 9.83
CA ARG A 5 -9.47 11.15 8.77
C ARG A 5 -9.19 12.21 7.70
N THR A 6 -9.15 11.77 6.46
CA THR A 6 -8.81 12.61 5.31
C THR A 6 -9.79 12.32 4.17
N ASP A 7 -10.07 13.34 3.36
CA ASP A 7 -10.79 13.17 2.10
C ASP A 7 -9.80 12.74 1.01
N PHE A 8 -9.98 11.53 0.48
CA PHE A 8 -9.09 10.96 -0.53
C PHE A 8 -9.11 11.76 -1.84
N ALA A 9 -10.29 12.18 -2.31
CA ALA A 9 -10.41 12.95 -3.54
C ALA A 9 -9.67 14.28 -3.43
N ARG A 10 -9.81 14.97 -2.29
CA ARG A 10 -9.08 16.21 -2.03
C ARG A 10 -7.57 16.01 -1.94
N LEU A 11 -7.11 14.85 -1.43
CA LEU A 11 -5.68 14.52 -1.40
C LEU A 11 -5.13 14.33 -2.82
N VAL A 12 -5.88 13.62 -3.67
CA VAL A 12 -5.54 13.38 -5.08
C VAL A 12 -5.50 14.70 -5.85
N GLU A 13 -6.51 15.56 -5.69
CA GLU A 13 -6.54 16.90 -6.30
C GLU A 13 -5.30 17.72 -5.94
N ARG A 14 -4.90 17.72 -4.66
CA ARG A 14 -3.70 18.42 -4.20
C ARG A 14 -2.42 17.85 -4.82
N ALA A 15 -2.34 16.53 -5.00
CA ALA A 15 -1.18 15.91 -5.65
C ALA A 15 -1.10 16.25 -7.16
N LEU A 16 -2.24 16.43 -7.81
CA LEU A 16 -2.32 16.77 -9.25
C LEU A 16 -2.05 18.25 -9.56
N GLN A 17 -2.20 19.15 -8.57
CA GLN A 17 -1.96 20.61 -8.73
C GLN A 17 -0.55 20.97 -9.24
N ASN A 18 0.40 20.03 -9.22
CA ASN A 18 1.77 20.20 -9.71
C ASN A 18 1.93 20.04 -11.24
N GLY A 19 0.91 20.35 -12.04
CA GLY A 19 0.96 20.29 -13.51
C GLY A 19 0.83 18.88 -14.10
N GLN A 20 0.35 17.93 -13.30
CA GLN A 20 0.02 16.58 -13.79
C GLN A 20 -1.32 16.65 -14.54
N THR A 21 -1.41 15.92 -15.65
CA THR A 21 -2.60 15.87 -16.51
C THR A 21 -3.62 14.89 -15.94
N SER A 22 -4.91 15.05 -16.29
CA SER A 22 -6.01 14.21 -15.77
C SER A 22 -5.82 12.70 -15.99
N HIS A 23 -5.10 12.28 -17.03
CA HIS A 23 -4.79 10.87 -17.28
C HIS A 23 -3.84 10.25 -16.24
N MET A 24 -3.12 11.08 -15.47
CA MET A 24 -2.24 10.64 -14.39
C MET A 24 -2.98 10.33 -13.09
N GLN A 25 -4.25 10.74 -12.97
CA GLN A 25 -5.02 10.58 -11.74
C GLN A 25 -5.02 9.14 -11.20
N PRO A 26 -5.28 8.08 -12.00
CA PRO A 26 -5.27 6.71 -11.48
C PRO A 26 -3.88 6.28 -10.97
N VAL A 27 -2.82 6.80 -11.59
CA VAL A 27 -1.43 6.50 -11.21
C VAL A 27 -1.09 7.18 -9.89
N ILE A 28 -1.52 8.44 -9.71
CA ILE A 28 -1.34 9.20 -8.48
C ILE A 28 -2.16 8.61 -7.33
N GLU A 29 -3.41 8.21 -7.59
CA GLU A 29 -4.25 7.50 -6.61
C GLU A 29 -3.55 6.25 -6.08
N LYS A 30 -2.98 5.43 -6.98
CA LYS A 30 -2.21 4.23 -6.61
C LYS A 30 -0.97 4.55 -5.80
N GLU A 31 -0.16 5.52 -6.24
CA GLU A 31 1.07 5.87 -5.52
C GLU A 31 0.77 6.43 -4.11
N LEU A 32 -0.32 7.21 -3.96
CA LEU A 32 -0.81 7.65 -2.64
C LEU A 32 -1.22 6.46 -1.75
N LEU A 33 -1.97 5.50 -2.30
CA LEU A 33 -2.34 4.29 -1.57
C LEU A 33 -1.12 3.42 -1.23
N HIS A 34 -0.09 3.36 -2.08
CA HIS A 34 1.15 2.66 -1.77
C HIS A 34 1.83 3.22 -0.53
N TYR A 35 1.90 4.55 -0.38
CA TYR A 35 2.45 5.17 0.82
C TYR A 35 1.66 4.78 2.07
N ASP A 36 0.33 4.78 2.00
CA ASP A 36 -0.52 4.42 3.13
C ASP A 36 -0.46 2.93 3.48
N ILE A 37 -0.39 2.03 2.49
CA ILE A 37 -0.20 0.59 2.69
C ILE A 37 1.16 0.34 3.37
N LEU A 38 2.24 0.92 2.84
CA LEU A 38 3.57 0.79 3.44
C LEU A 38 3.59 1.33 4.86
N PHE A 39 2.98 2.49 5.09
CA PHE A 39 2.90 3.11 6.40
C PHE A 39 2.16 2.25 7.42
N CYS A 40 0.95 1.76 7.10
CA CYS A 40 0.18 1.01 8.10
C CYS A 40 0.81 -0.35 8.42
N LEU A 41 1.37 -1.03 7.42
CA LEU A 41 2.07 -2.30 7.62
C LEU A 41 3.33 -2.13 8.46
N GLU A 42 4.11 -1.06 8.22
CA GLU A 42 5.29 -0.72 9.02
C GLU A 42 4.90 -0.40 10.47
N GLN A 43 3.87 0.43 10.67
CA GLN A 43 3.39 0.78 12.02
C GLN A 43 2.87 -0.44 12.81
N ALA A 44 2.50 -1.51 12.11
CA ALA A 44 2.07 -2.78 12.71
C ALA A 44 3.22 -3.81 12.85
N GLY A 45 4.45 -3.50 12.42
CA GLY A 45 5.58 -4.43 12.42
C GLY A 45 5.42 -5.59 11.42
N LEU A 46 4.51 -5.45 10.45
CA LEU A 46 4.20 -6.51 9.48
C LEU A 46 5.22 -6.57 8.33
N LEU A 47 6.09 -5.57 8.22
CA LEU A 47 7.18 -5.53 7.24
C LEU A 47 8.52 -6.02 7.80
N ASP A 48 8.65 -6.25 9.11
CA ASP A 48 9.92 -6.54 9.80
C ASP A 48 10.70 -7.73 9.20
N SER A 49 9.98 -8.73 8.69
CA SER A 49 10.56 -9.93 8.09
C SER A 49 10.41 -9.98 6.56
N LEU A 50 10.01 -8.88 5.93
CA LEU A 50 9.82 -8.78 4.49
C LEU A 50 10.91 -7.92 3.85
N VAL A 51 11.38 -8.35 2.67
CA VAL A 51 12.27 -7.54 1.84
C VAL A 51 11.45 -6.85 0.76
N PHE A 52 11.34 -5.52 0.82
CA PHE A 52 10.70 -4.73 -0.23
C PHE A 52 11.57 -4.72 -1.50
N GLN A 53 10.97 -5.07 -2.65
CA GLN A 53 11.68 -5.24 -3.91
C GLN A 53 10.83 -4.78 -5.10
N GLY A 54 11.29 -5.04 -6.32
CA GLY A 54 10.53 -4.76 -7.54
C GLY A 54 10.56 -3.29 -7.97
N GLY A 55 9.68 -2.95 -8.92
CA GLY A 55 9.66 -1.64 -9.58
C GLY A 55 9.35 -0.48 -8.63
N THR A 56 8.45 -0.71 -7.67
CA THR A 56 8.03 0.32 -6.72
C THR A 56 9.12 0.63 -5.70
N SER A 57 9.93 -0.36 -5.29
CA SER A 57 11.11 -0.09 -4.46
C SER A 57 12.13 0.80 -5.18
N LEU A 58 12.36 0.58 -6.48
CA LEU A 58 13.23 1.45 -7.29
C LEU A 58 12.67 2.87 -7.41
N ARG A 59 11.36 3.00 -7.60
CA ARG A 59 10.65 4.29 -7.65
C ARG A 59 10.79 5.05 -6.33
N LEU A 60 10.41 4.44 -5.22
CA LEU A 60 10.27 5.12 -3.93
C LEU A 60 11.59 5.25 -3.16
N CYS A 61 12.44 4.23 -3.18
CA CYS A 61 13.67 4.21 -2.38
C CYS A 61 14.90 4.69 -3.14
N TYR A 62 14.89 4.62 -4.47
CA TYR A 62 16.04 4.96 -5.33
C TYR A 62 15.75 6.08 -6.34
N GLY A 63 14.58 6.72 -6.27
CA GLY A 63 14.23 7.87 -7.12
C GLY A 63 13.98 7.53 -8.59
N GLY A 64 13.51 6.31 -8.89
CA GLY A 64 13.18 5.88 -10.25
C GLY A 64 12.21 6.83 -10.97
N ASN A 65 12.48 7.12 -12.24
CA ASN A 65 11.72 8.11 -13.03
C ASN A 65 10.39 7.61 -13.60
N ARG A 66 10.10 6.30 -13.50
CA ARG A 66 8.85 5.70 -13.94
C ARG A 66 7.93 5.39 -12.76
N PHE A 67 6.63 5.53 -12.98
CA PHE A 67 5.62 5.03 -12.06
C PHE A 67 5.63 3.50 -12.03
N SER A 68 5.11 2.94 -10.94
CA SER A 68 5.05 1.49 -10.73
C SER A 68 3.75 1.14 -10.02
N GLU A 69 3.17 0.00 -10.41
CA GLU A 69 1.77 -0.34 -10.13
C GLU A 69 1.62 -1.33 -8.95
N ASP A 70 2.65 -2.11 -8.66
CA ASP A 70 2.59 -3.22 -7.71
C ASP A 70 3.55 -3.04 -6.53
N LEU A 71 3.16 -3.52 -5.34
CA LEU A 71 4.07 -3.63 -4.19
C LEU A 71 4.59 -5.06 -4.08
N ASP A 72 5.88 -5.24 -4.33
CA ASP A 72 6.52 -6.56 -4.33
C ASP A 72 7.35 -6.78 -3.06
N PHE A 73 7.13 -7.92 -2.40
CA PHE A 73 7.89 -8.32 -1.21
C PHE A 73 8.42 -9.76 -1.32
N ALA A 74 9.59 -10.00 -0.75
CA ALA A 74 10.11 -11.33 -0.48
C ALA A 74 9.92 -11.66 1.00
N GLY A 75 9.10 -12.66 1.33
CA GLY A 75 8.79 -13.01 2.72
C GLY A 75 9.70 -14.06 3.39
N GLY A 76 10.62 -14.66 2.64
CA GLY A 76 11.48 -15.71 3.17
C GLY A 76 10.74 -17.02 3.49
N LYS A 77 11.39 -17.92 4.23
CA LYS A 77 10.90 -19.30 4.48
C LYS A 77 9.77 -19.35 5.50
N ASP A 78 9.74 -18.39 6.43
CA ASP A 78 8.80 -18.37 7.54
C ASP A 78 7.51 -17.59 7.20
N PHE A 79 7.42 -17.04 5.98
CA PHE A 79 6.22 -16.34 5.52
C PHE A 79 5.03 -17.27 5.45
N SER A 80 3.94 -16.87 6.12
CA SER A 80 2.78 -17.72 6.31
C SER A 80 1.45 -17.02 6.01
N SER A 81 0.41 -17.84 5.85
CA SER A 81 -0.97 -17.36 5.69
C SER A 81 -1.46 -16.50 6.88
N HIS A 82 -0.90 -16.68 8.08
CA HIS A 82 -1.23 -15.85 9.23
C HIS A 82 -0.79 -14.39 9.01
N GLN A 83 0.42 -14.17 8.50
CA GLN A 83 0.91 -12.81 8.19
C GLN A 83 0.07 -12.15 7.10
N LEU A 84 -0.35 -12.89 6.06
CA LEU A 84 -1.23 -12.35 5.02
C LEU A 84 -2.60 -11.89 5.57
N ARG A 85 -3.18 -12.66 6.49
CA ARG A 85 -4.44 -12.27 7.16
C ARG A 85 -4.27 -11.02 8.01
N ALA A 86 -3.16 -10.93 8.74
CA ALA A 86 -2.85 -9.75 9.54
C ALA A 86 -2.65 -8.50 8.65
N MET A 87 -1.96 -8.64 7.51
CA MET A 87 -1.80 -7.58 6.51
C MET A 87 -3.14 -7.15 5.92
N LYS A 88 -3.98 -8.10 5.53
CA LYS A 88 -5.34 -7.82 5.06
C LYS A 88 -6.12 -6.97 6.06
N GLN A 89 -6.21 -7.43 7.31
CA GLN A 89 -6.98 -6.72 8.35
C GLN A 89 -6.40 -5.32 8.58
N CYS A 90 -5.08 -5.20 8.65
CA CYS A 90 -4.40 -3.92 8.85
C CYS A 90 -4.70 -2.91 7.73
N ILE A 91 -4.67 -3.36 6.47
CA ILE A 91 -4.94 -2.53 5.29
C ILE A 91 -6.42 -2.10 5.26
N GLU A 92 -7.35 -3.04 5.44
CA GLU A 92 -8.79 -2.78 5.44
C GLU A 92 -9.17 -1.77 6.54
N ASP A 93 -8.68 -1.98 7.76
CA ASP A 93 -8.99 -1.12 8.90
C ASP A 93 -8.40 0.29 8.72
N TYR A 94 -7.12 0.39 8.33
CA TYR A 94 -6.44 1.67 8.22
C TYR A 94 -6.99 2.52 7.08
N ILE A 95 -7.00 1.98 5.86
CA ILE A 95 -7.41 2.74 4.67
C ILE A 95 -8.90 3.06 4.75
N GLY A 96 -9.72 2.08 5.17
CA GLY A 96 -11.16 2.28 5.35
C GLY A 96 -11.47 3.36 6.37
N THR A 97 -10.79 3.35 7.53
CA THR A 97 -10.99 4.38 8.55
C THR A 97 -10.45 5.74 8.13
N ARG A 98 -9.28 5.78 7.47
CA ARG A 98 -8.61 7.01 7.04
C ARG A 98 -9.43 7.78 6.01
N TYR A 99 -10.02 7.07 5.04
CA TYR A 99 -10.71 7.69 3.92
C TYR A 99 -12.23 7.55 3.95
N GLY A 100 -12.79 6.82 4.92
CA GLY A 100 -14.23 6.55 4.99
C GLY A 100 -14.73 5.69 3.84
N LEU A 101 -13.88 4.78 3.34
CA LEU A 101 -14.16 3.91 2.20
C LEU A 101 -14.42 2.47 2.65
N GLU A 102 -15.21 1.74 1.87
CA GLU A 102 -15.24 0.28 1.96
C GLU A 102 -14.01 -0.28 1.26
N VAL A 103 -13.18 -1.01 2.01
CA VAL A 103 -11.93 -1.59 1.51
C VAL A 103 -11.99 -3.09 1.66
N THR A 104 -11.60 -3.82 0.61
CA THR A 104 -11.52 -5.28 0.65
C THR A 104 -10.19 -5.75 0.04
N VAL A 105 -9.47 -6.59 0.78
CA VAL A 105 -8.28 -7.27 0.32
C VAL A 105 -8.62 -8.74 0.08
N LYS A 106 -8.38 -9.19 -1.17
CA LYS A 106 -8.63 -10.57 -1.58
C LYS A 106 -7.47 -11.47 -1.13
N GLU A 107 -7.80 -12.55 -0.44
CA GLU A 107 -6.82 -13.58 -0.10
C GLU A 107 -6.50 -14.44 -1.33
N PRO A 108 -5.26 -14.93 -1.46
CA PRO A 108 -4.90 -15.85 -2.53
C PRO A 108 -5.56 -17.23 -2.34
N ASN A 109 -5.91 -17.88 -3.45
CA ASN A 109 -6.66 -19.15 -3.47
C ASN A 109 -5.90 -20.33 -2.84
N THR A 110 -4.57 -20.28 -2.81
CA THR A 110 -3.72 -21.36 -2.30
C THR A 110 -2.57 -20.77 -1.47
N LEU A 111 -2.43 -21.26 -0.23
CA LEU A 111 -1.31 -20.94 0.64
C LEU A 111 -0.81 -22.21 1.31
N LYS A 112 0.51 -22.28 1.57
CA LYS A 112 1.02 -23.23 2.55
C LYS A 112 0.36 -22.91 3.89
N LYS A 113 -0.39 -23.87 4.43
CA LYS A 113 -0.86 -23.80 5.82
C LYS A 113 0.39 -23.86 6.71
N ALA A 114 0.43 -22.97 7.70
CA ALA A 114 1.44 -23.01 8.75
C ALA A 114 1.32 -24.33 9.53
#